data_AF-A0A2V9YX25-F1
#
_entry.id   AF-A0A2V9YX25-F1
#
_cell.length_a   1.000
_cell.length_b   1.000
_cell.length_c   1.000
_cell.angle_alpha   90.00
_cell.angle_beta   90.00
_cell.angle_gamma   90.00
#
_symmetry.space_group_name_H-M   'P 1'
#
loop_
_entity.id
_entity.type
_entity.pdbx_description
1 polymer ?
#
loop_
_entity_poly.entity_id
_entity_poly.type
_entity_poly.pdbx_seq_one_letter_code
_entity_poly.pdbx_strand_id
1 'polypeptide(L)'
;MFSTLEVCRQLYNDALKERREAWELCRTCVSFSMQSAQLPACKEADPALGKVYSQVLQDVLHRVDKTYQAFFRRGRGFPRFKGQGWFDSFTYPQAGF
;
A
#
# COMPACT_ATOMS: atom_id res chain seq x y z
N MET A 1 16.07 -7.17 -12.43
CA MET A 1 14.98 -6.27 -12.88
C MET A 1 13.80 -6.52 -11.94
N PHE A 2 13.46 -5.59 -11.05
CA PHE A 2 12.37 -5.79 -10.10
C PHE A 2 11.04 -5.85 -10.87
N SER A 3 10.27 -6.92 -10.68
CA SER A 3 8.96 -7.06 -11.30
C SER A 3 7.99 -6.06 -10.67
N THR A 4 7.03 -5.54 -11.46
CA THR A 4 5.97 -4.64 -10.98
C THR A 4 5.26 -5.16 -9.72
N LEU A 5 5.09 -6.48 -9.63
CA LEU A 5 4.52 -7.16 -8.45
C LEU A 5 5.35 -6.96 -7.18
N GLU A 6 6.68 -6.96 -7.29
CA GLU A 6 7.57 -6.77 -6.14
C GLU A 6 7.55 -5.33 -5.66
N VAL A 7 7.52 -4.37 -6.58
CA VAL A 7 7.35 -2.94 -6.26
C VAL A 7 6.00 -2.72 -5.55
N CYS A 8 4.93 -3.33 -6.04
CA CYS A 8 3.61 -3.26 -5.41
C CYS A 8 3.59 -3.90 -4.01
N ARG A 9 4.26 -5.05 -3.84
CA ARG A 9 4.41 -5.72 -2.54
C ARG A 9 5.17 -4.83 -1.55
N GLN A 10 6.26 -4.20 -2.00
CA GLN A 10 7.06 -3.33 -1.16
C GLN A 10 6.22 -2.13 -0.69
N LEU A 11 5.56 -1.44 -1.62
CA LEU A 11 4.65 -0.34 -1.30
C LEU A 11 3.55 -0.77 -0.32
N TYR A 12 2.94 -1.95 -0.52
CA TYR A 12 1.93 -2.47 0.41
C TYR A 12 2.49 -2.63 1.82
N ASN A 13 3.68 -3.21 1.94
CA ASN A 13 4.32 -3.45 3.24
C ASN A 13 4.73 -2.15 3.94
N ASP A 14 5.32 -1.20 3.20
CA ASP A 14 5.69 0.11 3.74
C ASP A 14 4.45 0.89 4.22
N ALA A 15 3.41 0.96 3.39
CA ALA A 15 2.16 1.62 3.77
C ALA A 15 1.47 0.93 4.97
N LEU A 16 1.56 -0.40 5.05
CA LEU A 16 1.03 -1.15 6.19
C LEU A 16 1.85 -0.89 7.46
N LYS A 17 3.17 -0.81 7.34
CA LYS A 17 4.09 -0.54 8.44
C LYS A 17 3.81 0.84 9.03
N GLU A 18 3.71 1.87 8.20
CA GLU A 18 3.43 3.24 8.63
C GLU A 18 2.10 3.33 9.40
N ARG A 19 1.02 2.73 8.87
CA ARG A 19 -0.29 2.69 9.57
C ARG A 19 -0.20 2.00 10.91
N ARG A 20 0.56 0.90 10.97
CA ARG A 20 0.76 0.13 12.19
C ARG A 20 1.55 0.93 13.23
N GLU A 21 2.66 1.54 12.83
CA GLU A 21 3.50 2.38 13.71
C GLU A 21 2.72 3.60 14.21
N ALA A 22 1.97 4.28 13.34
CA ALA A 22 1.12 5.41 13.72
C ALA A 22 0.04 5.02 14.75
N TRP A 23 -0.52 3.81 14.62
CA TRP A 23 -1.50 3.28 15.56
C TRP A 23 -0.86 2.82 16.88
N GLU A 24 0.32 2.19 16.84
CA GLU A 24 1.02 1.72 18.04
C GLU A 24 1.59 2.87 18.86
N LEU A 25 2.17 3.90 18.23
CA LEU A 25 2.83 5.01 18.89
C LEU A 25 1.84 6.11 19.32
N CYS A 26 0.99 6.56 18.39
CA CYS A 26 0.16 7.75 18.57
C CYS A 26 -1.35 7.45 18.62
N ARG A 27 -1.76 6.20 18.41
CA ARG A 27 -3.17 5.80 18.22
C ARG A 27 -3.86 6.58 17.09
N THR A 28 -3.08 6.97 16.08
CA THR A 28 -3.56 7.74 14.94
C THR A 28 -3.92 6.83 13.77
N CYS A 29 -5.04 7.12 13.12
CA CYS A 29 -5.44 6.46 11.88
C CYS A 29 -4.84 7.19 10.68
N VAL A 30 -3.91 6.55 9.97
CA VAL A 30 -3.43 7.03 8.67
C VAL A 30 -4.41 6.59 7.58
N SER A 31 -4.94 7.55 6.83
CA SER A 31 -5.93 7.33 5.78
C SER A 31 -5.28 7.11 4.40
N PHE A 32 -6.05 6.53 3.48
CA PHE A 32 -5.63 6.40 2.07
C PHE A 32 -5.16 7.75 1.47
N SER A 33 -5.90 8.84 1.74
CA SER A 33 -5.60 10.15 1.17
C SER A 33 -4.23 10.67 1.59
N MET A 34 -3.82 10.43 2.84
CA MET A 34 -2.48 10.81 3.33
C MET A 34 -1.39 10.05 2.58
N GLN A 35 -1.54 8.73 2.46
CA GLN A 35 -0.56 7.89 1.76
C GLN A 35 -0.53 8.15 0.26
N SER A 36 -1.68 8.45 -0.35
CA SER A 36 -1.75 8.83 -1.75
C SER A 36 -1.07 10.19 -2.00
N ALA A 37 -1.12 11.11 -1.04
CA ALA A 37 -0.40 12.38 -1.14
C ALA A 37 1.12 12.23 -0.97
N GLN A 38 1.58 11.15 -0.31
CA GLN A 38 3.00 10.80 -0.17
C GLN A 38 3.57 10.07 -1.41
N LEU A 39 2.72 9.53 -2.30
CA LEU A 39 3.17 8.82 -3.50
C LEU A 39 4.12 9.60 -4.42
N PRO A 40 3.92 10.91 -4.70
CA PRO A 40 4.84 11.68 -5.52
C PRO A 40 6.25 11.71 -4.91
N ALA A 41 6.34 12.04 -3.62
CA ALA A 41 7.61 12.05 -2.89
C ALA A 41 8.25 10.65 -2.83
N CYS A 42 7.45 9.59 -2.65
CA CYS A 42 7.94 8.22 -2.68
C CYS A 42 8.51 7.84 -4.05
N LYS A 43 7.92 8.33 -5.15
CA LYS A 43 8.43 8.10 -6.52
C LYS A 43 9.73 8.84 -6.79
N GLU A 44 9.93 10.00 -6.18
CA GLU A 44 11.20 10.73 -6.26
C GLU A 44 12.30 10.01 -5.47
N ALA A 45 11.96 9.45 -4.30
CA ALA A 45 12.89 8.68 -3.48
C ALA A 45 13.21 7.28 -4.04
N ASP A 46 12.22 6.62 -4.65
CA ASP A 46 12.37 5.29 -5.23
C ASP A 46 12.02 5.29 -6.74
N PRO A 47 13.03 5.22 -7.62
CA PRO A 47 12.80 5.22 -9.06
C PRO A 47 12.11 3.95 -9.57
N ALA A 48 11.97 2.89 -8.77
CA ALA A 48 11.22 1.70 -9.15
C ALA A 48 9.69 1.94 -9.04
N LEU A 49 9.23 2.71 -8.05
CA LEU A 49 7.85 3.22 -7.98
C LEU A 49 7.52 4.11 -9.17
N GLY A 50 8.50 4.89 -9.65
CA GLY A 50 8.35 5.71 -10.86
C GLY A 50 8.08 4.90 -12.13
N LYS A 51 8.52 3.64 -12.19
CA LYS A 51 8.29 2.73 -13.33
C LYS A 51 6.89 2.11 -13.33
N VAL A 52 6.13 2.27 -12.25
CA VAL A 52 4.78 1.73 -12.10
C VAL A 52 3.76 2.85 -12.24
N TYR A 53 2.68 2.58 -12.98
CA TYR A 53 1.60 3.53 -13.18
C TYR A 53 0.99 3.97 -11.84
N SER A 54 0.73 5.27 -11.68
CA SER A 54 0.16 5.83 -10.45
C SER A 54 -1.13 5.13 -10.01
N GLN A 55 -1.95 4.71 -10.97
CA GLN A 55 -3.20 4.00 -10.71
C GLN A 55 -2.99 2.65 -10.04
N VAL A 56 -1.94 1.91 -10.43
CA VAL A 56 -1.60 0.64 -9.81
C VAL A 56 -1.16 0.86 -8.37
N LEU A 57 -0.33 1.89 -8.13
CA LEU A 57 0.10 2.24 -6.78
C LEU A 57 -1.08 2.66 -5.90
N GLN A 58 -2.03 3.41 -6.45
CA GLN A 58 -3.27 3.77 -5.75
C GLN A 58 -4.15 2.54 -5.46
N ASP A 59 -4.27 1.57 -6.36
CA ASP A 59 -4.96 0.30 -6.08
C ASP A 59 -4.29 -0.46 -4.92
N VAL A 60 -2.96 -0.49 -4.87
CA VAL A 60 -2.21 -1.09 -3.75
C VAL A 60 -2.57 -0.42 -2.43
N LEU A 61 -2.58 0.91 -2.38
CA LEU A 61 -2.97 1.65 -1.17
C LEU A 61 -4.43 1.41 -0.78
N HIS A 62 -5.36 1.30 -1.74
CA HIS A 62 -6.74 0.92 -1.46
C HIS A 62 -6.86 -0.48 -0.86
N ARG A 63 -6.03 -1.43 -1.28
CA ARG A 63 -6.00 -2.78 -0.68
C ARG A 63 -5.49 -2.73 0.76
N VAL A 64 -4.48 -1.90 1.05
CA VAL A 64 -4.04 -1.66 2.44
C VAL A 64 -5.20 -1.10 3.25
N ASP A 65 -5.92 -0.11 2.70
CA ASP A 65 -7.06 0.52 3.37
C ASP A 65 -8.17 -0.47 3.72
N LYS A 66 -8.61 -1.27 2.75
CA LYS A 66 -9.60 -2.34 2.98
C LYS A 66 -9.14 -3.33 4.06
N THR A 67 -7.86 -3.67 4.06
CA THR A 67 -7.29 -4.58 5.07
C THR A 67 -7.37 -3.95 6.46
N TYR A 68 -7.06 -2.65 6.57
CA TYR A 68 -7.08 -1.91 7.82
C TYR A 68 -8.51 -1.65 8.33
N GLN A 69 -9.46 -1.36 7.43
CA GLN A 69 -10.89 -1.29 7.76
C GLN A 69 -11.42 -2.62 8.30
N ALA A 70 -11.04 -3.74 7.66
CA ALA A 70 -11.40 -5.07 8.14
C ALA A 70 -10.79 -5.38 9.51
N PHE A 71 -9.57 -4.91 9.77
CA PHE A 71 -8.93 -4.98 11.09
C PHE A 71 -9.74 -4.22 12.15
N PHE A 72 -10.08 -2.95 11.91
CA PHE A 72 -10.90 -2.16 12.84
C PHE A 72 -12.26 -2.80 13.10
N ARG A 73 -12.91 -3.32 12.05
CA ARG A 73 -14.19 -4.03 12.17
C ARG A 73 -14.07 -5.31 13.02
N ARG A 74 -12.96 -6.04 12.94
CA ARG A 74 -12.73 -7.26 13.74
C ARG A 74 -12.28 -6.96 15.17
N GLY A 75 -11.65 -5.81 15.39
CA GLY A 75 -11.14 -5.35 16.70
C GLY A 75 -10.01 -6.20 17.28
N ARG A 76 -9.45 -7.16 16.52
CA ARG A 76 -8.40 -8.08 16.98
C ARG A 76 -7.54 -8.58 15.83
N GLY A 77 -6.24 -8.78 16.11
CA GLY A 77 -5.26 -9.35 15.19
C GLY A 77 -4.79 -8.36 14.12
N PHE A 78 -3.60 -7.81 14.27
CA PHE A 78 -3.04 -6.85 13.32
C PHE A 78 -2.91 -7.43 11.91
N PRO A 79 -3.08 -6.61 10.86
CA PRO A 79 -2.85 -7.05 9.51
C PRO A 79 -1.38 -7.46 9.31
N ARG A 80 -1.18 -8.52 8.54
CA ARG A 80 0.14 -9.11 8.31
C ARG A 80 0.82 -8.53 7.09
N PHE A 81 2.14 -8.36 7.20
CA PHE A 81 3.01 -8.10 6.05
C PHE A 81 2.90 -9.22 5.01
N LYS A 82 3.07 -8.85 3.75
CA LYS A 82 3.07 -9.76 2.60
C LYS A 82 4.49 -10.24 2.33
N GLY A 83 4.68 -11.56 2.44
CA GLY A 83 5.91 -12.23 2.03
C GLY A 83 6.07 -12.24 0.51
N GLN A 84 7.25 -12.65 0.04
CA GLN A 84 7.51 -12.86 -1.39
C GLN A 84 6.54 -13.91 -1.95
N GLY A 85 5.94 -13.63 -3.11
CA GLY A 85 4.91 -14.49 -3.73
C GLY A 85 3.50 -14.37 -3.12
N TRP A 86 3.27 -13.54 -2.09
CA TRP A 86 1.93 -13.32 -1.52
C TRP A 86 1.16 -12.17 -2.18
N PHE A 87 1.82 -11.47 -3.11
CA PHE A 87 1.24 -10.40 -3.91
C PHE A 87 1.17 -10.88 -5.35
N ASP A 88 0.07 -11.54 -5.68
CA ASP A 88 -0.07 -12.30 -6.92
C ASP A 88 -0.66 -11.49 -8.07
N SER A 89 -1.33 -10.37 -7.77
CA SER A 89 -2.13 -9.66 -8.76
C SER A 89 -2.27 -8.18 -8.40
N PHE A 90 -2.33 -7.30 -9.40
CA PHE A 90 -2.60 -5.87 -9.25
C PHE A 90 -3.64 -5.44 -10.28
N THR A 91 -4.49 -4.49 -9.90
CA THR A 91 -5.58 -4.07 -10.78
C THR A 91 -5.18 -2.79 -11.50
N TYR A 92 -5.40 -2.72 -12.81
CA TYR A 92 -5.45 -1.47 -13.53
C TYR A 92 -6.90 -0.96 -13.50
N PRO A 93 -7.24 0.05 -12.69
CA PRO A 93 -8.61 0.53 -12.59
C PRO A 93 -9.09 1.25 -13.85
N GLN A 94 -8.19 1.63 -14.77
CA GLN A 94 -8.56 2.24 -16.05
C GLN A 94 -8.89 1.18 -17.09
N ALA A 95 -10.19 0.86 -17.22
CA ALA A 95 -10.75 0.28 -18.43
C ALA A 95 -11.06 1.43 -19.41
N GLY A 96 -10.10 1.75 -20.28
CA GLY A 96 -10.27 2.79 -21.29
C GLY A 96 -9.06 2.85 -22.20
N PHE A 97 -9.14 2.08 -23.29
CA PHE A 97 -8.34 2.26 -24.50
C PHE A 97 -8.79 3.53 -25.23
#